data_AF-A0AAV3SJ54-F1
#
_entry.id   AF-A0AAV3SJ54-F1
#
_cell.length_a   1.000
_cell.length_b   1.000
_cell.length_c   1.000
_cell.angle_alpha   90.00
_cell.angle_beta   90.00
_cell.angle_gamma   90.00
#
_symmetry.space_group_name_H-M   'P 1'
#
loop_
_entity.id
_entity.type
_entity.pdbx_description
1 polymer ?
#
loop_
_entity_poly.entity_id
_entity_poly.type
_entity_poly.pdbx_seq_one_letter_code
_entity_poly.pdbx_strand_id
1 'polypeptide(L)'
;MTNTTKDDVTELAELAYDAIRPAYGNDKPYAIERVFRESVKAVKDSNEFRLSADEAALLVAGRLEKLHQRSEQVWPVPAEKSRSGDQLNERIERYADAFAQRLLVDRCEGKPSLLKRRANNLADGFYAATIQLQRDTTDNTTETN
;
A
#
# COMPACT_ATOMS: atom_id res chain seq x y z
N MET A 1 -9.68 20.76 -3.09
CA MET A 1 -10.76 19.81 -2.72
C MET A 1 -10.26 19.00 -1.54
N THR A 2 -11.06 18.79 -0.49
CA THR A 2 -10.70 17.83 0.56
C THR A 2 -10.97 16.43 0.04
N ASN A 3 -9.92 15.65 -0.22
CA ASN A 3 -10.06 14.23 -0.54
C ASN A 3 -10.88 13.52 0.55
N THR A 4 -11.63 12.48 0.20
CA THR A 4 -12.32 11.63 1.16
C THR A 4 -11.41 10.49 1.61
N THR A 5 -11.74 9.83 2.74
CA THR A 5 -11.02 8.61 3.15
C THR A 5 -11.05 7.53 2.08
N LYS A 6 -12.14 7.46 1.30
CA LYS A 6 -12.23 6.53 0.17
C LYS A 6 -11.18 6.86 -0.88
N ASP A 7 -11.08 8.12 -1.28
CA ASP A 7 -10.12 8.56 -2.32
C ASP A 7 -8.67 8.27 -1.89
N ASP A 8 -8.33 8.55 -0.62
CA ASP A 8 -6.99 8.25 -0.09
C ASP A 8 -6.68 6.75 -0.10
N VAL A 9 -7.62 5.91 0.32
CA VAL A 9 -7.42 4.45 0.36
C VAL A 9 -7.37 3.86 -1.05
N THR A 10 -8.19 4.35 -1.98
CA THR A 10 -8.16 3.93 -3.38
C THR A 10 -6.82 4.28 -4.02
N GLU A 11 -6.35 5.51 -3.84
CA GLU A 11 -5.05 5.92 -4.39
C GLU A 11 -3.89 5.11 -3.79
N LEU A 12 -3.95 4.79 -2.50
CA LEU A 12 -2.94 3.92 -1.89
C LEU A 12 -2.97 2.49 -2.43
N ALA A 13 -4.15 1.94 -2.68
CA ALA A 13 -4.27 0.63 -3.32
C ALA A 13 -3.69 0.66 -4.74
N GLU A 14 -3.93 1.73 -5.48
CA GLU A 14 -3.36 1.95 -6.81
C GLU A 14 -1.83 2.02 -6.79
N LEU A 15 -1.25 2.85 -5.91
CA LEU A 15 0.20 2.99 -5.79
C LEU A 15 0.85 1.68 -5.33
N ALA A 16 0.24 0.99 -4.35
CA ALA A 16 0.71 -0.30 -3.89
C ALA A 16 0.65 -1.34 -5.02
N TYR A 17 -0.48 -1.44 -5.72
CA TYR A 17 -0.68 -2.41 -6.80
C TYR A 17 0.23 -2.16 -8.01
N ASP A 18 0.66 -0.91 -8.19
CA ASP A 18 1.67 -0.56 -9.17
C ASP A 18 3.05 -1.06 -8.75
N ALA A 19 3.42 -1.00 -7.47
CA ALA A 19 4.74 -1.41 -6.97
C ALA A 19 4.84 -2.91 -6.65
N ILE A 20 3.92 -3.43 -5.84
CA ILE A 20 3.92 -4.78 -5.26
C ILE A 20 2.50 -5.35 -5.33
N ARG A 21 2.33 -6.46 -6.06
CA ARG A 21 1.02 -7.13 -6.19
C ARG A 21 0.93 -8.34 -5.27
N PRO A 22 -0.29 -8.73 -4.85
CA PRO A 22 -0.52 -10.07 -4.33
C PRO A 22 -0.09 -11.12 -5.35
N ALA A 23 0.44 -12.25 -4.87
CA ALA A 23 0.80 -13.37 -5.73
C ALA A 23 -0.40 -13.82 -6.58
N TYR A 24 -0.13 -14.21 -7.83
CA TYR A 24 -1.17 -14.63 -8.76
C TYR A 24 -2.01 -15.79 -8.16
N GLY A 25 -3.33 -15.69 -8.26
CA GLY A 25 -4.25 -16.69 -7.69
C GLY A 25 -4.36 -16.70 -6.16
N ASN A 26 -3.70 -15.78 -5.45
CA ASN A 26 -3.83 -15.65 -4.01
C ASN A 26 -4.96 -14.69 -3.65
N ASP A 27 -6.13 -15.26 -3.37
CA ASP A 27 -7.37 -14.56 -2.97
C ASP A 27 -7.50 -14.40 -1.46
N LYS A 28 -6.51 -14.85 -0.67
CA LYS A 28 -6.57 -14.73 0.79
C LYS A 28 -6.57 -13.26 1.19
N PRO A 29 -7.51 -12.80 2.04
CA PRO A 29 -7.63 -11.39 2.40
C PRO A 29 -6.31 -10.76 2.84
N TYR A 30 -5.56 -11.47 3.69
CA TYR A 30 -4.28 -11.01 4.22
C TYR A 30 -3.18 -10.84 3.18
N ALA A 31 -3.21 -11.59 2.07
CA ALA A 31 -2.27 -11.41 0.96
C ALA A 31 -2.64 -10.18 0.12
N ILE A 32 -3.93 -9.97 -0.13
CA ILE A 32 -4.45 -8.82 -0.88
C ILE A 32 -4.11 -7.50 -0.20
N GLU A 33 -4.27 -7.42 1.12
CA GLU A 33 -4.00 -6.22 1.93
C GLU A 33 -2.56 -6.16 2.48
N ARG A 34 -1.66 -7.04 2.01
CA ARG A 34 -0.38 -7.27 2.69
C ARG A 34 0.50 -6.04 2.76
N VAL A 35 0.61 -5.29 1.66
CA VAL A 35 1.38 -4.04 1.58
C VAL A 35 0.89 -3.06 2.65
N PHE A 36 -0.42 -2.80 2.67
CA PHE A 36 -1.05 -1.92 3.65
C PHE A 36 -0.80 -2.35 5.09
N ARG A 37 -0.99 -3.63 5.41
CA ARG A 37 -0.80 -4.13 6.77
C ARG A 37 0.66 -4.07 7.22
N GLU A 38 1.61 -4.28 6.32
CA GLU A 38 3.03 -4.10 6.64
C GLU A 38 3.38 -2.63 6.83
N SER A 39 2.79 -1.69 6.09
CA SER A 39 2.93 -0.24 6.34
C SER A 39 2.43 0.15 7.72
N VAL A 40 1.24 -0.33 8.13
CA VAL A 40 0.71 -0.09 9.47
C VAL A 40 1.63 -0.68 10.55
N LYS A 41 2.21 -1.87 10.32
CA LYS A 41 3.19 -2.46 11.24
C LYS A 41 4.45 -1.61 11.33
N ALA A 42 5.01 -1.12 10.22
CA ALA A 42 6.19 -0.26 10.23
C ALA A 42 6.01 0.95 11.15
N VAL A 43 4.88 1.64 11.02
CA VAL A 43 4.56 2.82 11.84
C VAL A 43 4.31 2.44 13.30
N LYS A 44 3.54 1.38 13.57
CA LYS A 44 3.21 0.97 14.94
C LYS A 44 4.42 0.44 15.71
N ASP A 45 5.31 -0.29 15.04
CA ASP A 45 6.48 -0.92 15.66
C ASP A 45 7.57 0.12 16.02
N SER A 46 7.45 1.38 15.56
CA SER A 46 8.33 2.49 15.99
C SER A 46 8.19 2.82 17.48
N ASN A 47 7.04 2.51 18.10
CA ASN A 47 6.67 2.92 19.46
C ASN A 47 6.70 4.44 19.72
N GLU A 48 6.72 5.25 18.67
CA GLU A 48 6.69 6.70 18.79
C GLU A 48 5.29 7.22 19.13
N PHE A 49 5.24 8.30 19.92
CA PHE A 49 3.97 8.95 20.24
C PHE A 49 3.35 9.62 19.00
N ARG A 50 4.22 10.23 18.18
CA ARG A 50 3.87 10.91 16.93
C ARG A 50 5.05 10.80 15.96
N LEU A 51 4.76 10.66 14.68
CA LEU A 51 5.75 10.70 13.60
C LEU A 51 5.41 11.84 12.63
N SER A 52 6.44 12.42 12.04
CA SER A 52 6.32 13.22 10.82
C SER A 52 6.02 12.34 9.60
N ALA A 53 5.64 12.97 8.48
CA ALA A 53 5.45 12.27 7.22
C ALA A 53 6.76 11.59 6.77
N ASP A 54 7.87 12.33 6.76
CA ASP A 54 9.17 11.84 6.30
C ASP A 54 9.68 10.64 7.12
N GLU A 55 9.56 10.69 8.45
CA GLU A 55 9.96 9.56 9.31
C GLU A 55 9.12 8.32 9.04
N ALA A 56 7.80 8.49 8.90
CA ALA A 56 6.90 7.38 8.63
C ALA A 56 7.11 6.81 7.21
N ALA A 57 7.34 7.67 6.21
CA ALA A 57 7.62 7.25 4.84
C ALA A 57 8.90 6.40 4.81
N LEU A 58 9.98 6.82 5.47
CA LEU A 58 11.23 6.07 5.54
C LEU A 58 11.04 4.68 6.16
N LEU A 59 10.29 4.59 7.26
CA LEU A 59 9.98 3.32 7.92
C LEU A 59 9.16 2.38 7.03
N VAL A 60 8.17 2.93 6.32
CA VAL A 60 7.30 2.16 5.42
C VAL A 60 8.09 1.69 4.20
N ALA A 61 8.82 2.57 3.52
CA ALA A 61 9.63 2.23 2.35
C ALA A 61 10.63 1.12 2.67
N GLY A 62 11.44 1.30 3.72
CA GLY A 62 12.46 0.31 4.12
C GLY A 62 11.89 -1.04 4.55
N ARG A 63 10.62 -1.09 5.00
CA ARG A 63 9.93 -2.37 5.25
C ARG A 63 9.46 -3.01 3.94
N LEU A 64 8.90 -2.22 3.03
CA LEU A 64 8.35 -2.72 1.76
C LEU A 64 9.41 -3.16 0.77
N GLU A 65 10.57 -2.50 0.71
CA GLU A 65 11.73 -2.96 -0.08
C GLU A 65 12.13 -4.41 0.26
N LYS A 66 11.99 -4.78 1.53
CA LYS A 66 12.35 -6.12 2.03
C LYS A 66 11.17 -7.08 1.99
N LEU A 67 9.95 -6.60 1.73
CA LEU A 67 8.73 -7.39 1.87
C LEU A 67 8.70 -8.56 0.89
N HIS A 68 8.97 -8.29 -0.38
CA HIS A 68 8.91 -9.31 -1.43
C HIS A 68 9.97 -10.41 -1.27
N GLN A 69 11.07 -10.12 -0.55
CA GLN A 69 12.11 -11.12 -0.23
C GLN A 69 11.73 -11.99 0.98
N ARG A 70 10.79 -11.52 1.82
CA ARG A 70 10.40 -12.16 3.08
C ARG A 70 9.03 -12.83 3.02
N SER A 71 8.31 -12.67 1.92
CA SER A 71 6.95 -13.19 1.78
C SER A 71 6.65 -13.60 0.35
N GLU A 72 6.35 -14.88 0.16
CA GLU A 72 5.87 -15.44 -1.12
C GLU A 72 4.44 -14.98 -1.48
N GLN A 73 3.76 -14.30 -0.56
CA GLN A 73 2.38 -13.84 -0.75
C GLN A 73 2.27 -12.62 -1.67
N VAL A 74 3.38 -11.94 -1.95
CA VAL A 74 3.44 -10.75 -2.79
C VAL A 74 4.65 -10.80 -3.70
N TRP A 75 4.56 -10.10 -4.82
CA TRP A 75 5.61 -10.06 -5.85
C TRP A 75 5.80 -8.63 -6.32
N PRO A 76 7.05 -8.22 -6.60
CA PRO A 76 7.32 -6.90 -7.15
C PRO A 76 6.82 -6.87 -8.60
N VAL A 77 6.22 -5.75 -8.99
CA VAL A 77 5.75 -5.55 -10.36
C VAL A 77 6.95 -5.17 -11.24
N PRO A 78 7.20 -5.87 -12.36
CA PRO A 78 8.24 -5.46 -13.32
C PRO A 78 7.95 -4.07 -13.90
N ALA A 79 8.99 -3.32 -14.27
CA ALA A 79 8.85 -1.95 -14.77
C ALA A 79 7.96 -1.86 -16.02
N GLU A 80 7.97 -2.89 -16.86
CA GLU A 80 7.17 -2.96 -18.10
C GLU A 80 5.67 -3.11 -17.83
N LYS A 81 5.30 -3.55 -16.63
CA LYS A 81 3.91 -3.69 -16.16
C LYS A 81 3.49 -2.59 -15.19
N SER A 82 4.38 -1.63 -14.95
CA SER A 82 4.15 -0.43 -14.16
C SER A 82 3.40 0.60 -14.99
N ARG A 83 2.49 1.34 -14.37
CA ARG A 83 1.83 2.50 -15.00
C ARG A 83 2.77 3.68 -15.18
N SER A 84 3.82 3.79 -14.37
CA SER A 84 4.79 4.89 -14.47
C SER A 84 6.06 4.52 -15.22
N GLY A 85 6.38 3.24 -15.37
CA GLY A 85 7.65 2.76 -15.93
C GLY A 85 8.87 2.94 -15.00
N ASP A 86 8.66 3.51 -13.81
CA ASP A 86 9.71 3.81 -12.83
C ASP A 86 10.30 2.54 -12.18
N GLN A 87 11.45 2.71 -11.53
CA GLN A 87 12.07 1.64 -10.76
C GLN A 87 11.19 1.22 -9.58
N LEU A 88 11.40 0.00 -9.07
CA LEU A 88 10.61 -0.52 -7.96
C LEU A 88 10.74 0.33 -6.69
N ASN A 89 11.95 0.78 -6.35
CA ASN A 89 12.19 1.61 -5.16
C ASN A 89 11.45 2.95 -5.25
N GLU A 90 11.50 3.63 -6.39
CA GLU A 90 10.81 4.91 -6.61
C GLU A 90 9.28 4.77 -6.44
N ARG A 91 8.71 3.64 -6.86
CA ARG A 91 7.28 3.35 -6.68
C ARG A 91 6.93 2.99 -5.24
N ILE A 92 7.81 2.28 -4.54
CA ILE A 92 7.66 2.02 -3.11
C ILE A 92 7.73 3.34 -2.32
N GLU A 93 8.67 4.22 -2.64
CA GLU A 93 8.81 5.54 -2.05
C GLU A 93 7.54 6.37 -2.27
N ARG A 94 7.03 6.43 -3.51
CA ARG A 94 5.77 7.13 -3.83
C ARG A 94 4.59 6.62 -3.01
N TYR A 95 4.45 5.31 -2.87
CA TYR A 95 3.43 4.72 -2.00
C TYR A 95 3.66 5.11 -0.53
N ALA A 96 4.90 5.05 -0.05
CA ALA A 96 5.24 5.33 1.35
C ALA A 96 4.97 6.79 1.72
N ASP A 97 5.33 7.73 0.85
CA ASP A 97 5.06 9.16 1.01
C ASP A 97 3.56 9.43 1.06
N ALA A 98 2.80 8.84 0.12
CA ALA A 98 1.35 8.96 0.08
C ALA A 98 0.71 8.38 1.36
N PHE A 99 1.18 7.22 1.82
CA PHE A 99 0.68 6.58 3.04
C PHE A 99 0.94 7.47 4.27
N ALA A 100 2.15 7.97 4.40
CA ALA A 100 2.58 8.78 5.52
C ALA A 100 1.82 10.11 5.58
N GLN A 101 1.77 10.85 4.47
CA GLN A 101 1.08 12.13 4.44
C GLN A 101 -0.44 11.95 4.57
N ARG A 102 -1.05 11.17 3.68
CA ARG A 102 -2.51 11.13 3.53
C ARG A 102 -3.19 10.36 4.64
N LEU A 103 -2.62 9.26 5.13
CA LEU A 103 -3.26 8.48 6.20
C LEU A 103 -2.72 8.82 7.57
N LEU A 104 -1.40 8.81 7.75
CA LEU A 104 -0.84 9.01 9.08
C LEU A 104 -0.99 10.47 9.51
N VAL A 105 -0.51 11.43 8.73
CA VAL A 105 -0.56 12.85 9.11
C VAL A 105 -1.97 13.41 9.00
N ASP A 106 -2.59 13.35 7.83
CA ASP A 106 -3.85 14.06 7.57
C ASP A 106 -5.06 13.43 8.29
N ARG A 107 -5.11 12.09 8.36
CA ARG A 107 -6.25 11.38 8.99
C ARG A 107 -6.00 11.00 10.43
N CYS A 108 -4.75 10.74 10.81
CA CYS A 108 -4.40 10.23 12.13
C CYS A 108 -3.54 11.20 12.93
N GLU A 109 -3.36 12.44 12.49
CA GLU A 109 -2.61 13.49 13.18
C GLU A 109 -1.18 13.03 13.55
N GLY A 110 -0.52 12.27 12.69
CA GLY A 110 0.81 11.72 12.96
C GLY A 110 0.85 10.64 14.04
N LYS A 111 -0.28 10.24 14.65
CA LYS A 111 -0.33 9.34 15.82
C LYS A 111 -0.46 7.88 15.39
N PRO A 112 0.56 7.02 15.65
CA PRO A 112 0.48 5.58 15.36
C PRO A 112 -0.69 4.87 16.04
N SER A 113 -1.10 5.33 17.23
CA SER A 113 -2.23 4.77 17.98
C SER A 113 -3.59 4.98 17.29
N LEU A 114 -3.78 6.15 16.65
CA LEU A 114 -4.99 6.43 15.88
C LEU A 114 -5.04 5.62 14.58
N LEU A 115 -3.89 5.50 13.91
CA LEU A 115 -3.74 4.64 12.73
C LEU A 115 -4.09 3.18 13.08
N LYS A 116 -3.51 2.64 14.16
CA LYS A 116 -3.81 1.28 14.65
C LYS A 116 -5.30 1.07 14.89
N ARG A 117 -5.99 2.04 15.50
CA ARG A 117 -7.43 1.94 15.79
C ARG A 117 -8.29 1.89 14.52
N ARG A 118 -7.86 2.55 13.44
CA ARG A 118 -8.59 2.61 12.17
C ARG A 118 -8.13 1.57 11.14
N ALA A 119 -7.03 0.88 11.42
CA ALA A 119 -6.34 0.01 10.46
C ALA A 119 -7.23 -1.07 9.85
N ASN A 120 -8.14 -1.67 10.62
CA ASN A 120 -9.02 -2.71 10.07
C ASN A 120 -9.97 -2.15 9.01
N ASN A 121 -10.69 -1.06 9.33
CA ASN A 121 -11.62 -0.45 8.37
C ASN A 121 -10.91 0.09 7.12
N LEU A 122 -9.70 0.64 7.30
CA LEU A 122 -8.89 1.11 6.17
C LEU A 122 -8.39 -0.08 5.32
N ALA A 123 -8.02 -1.20 5.96
CA ALA A 123 -7.61 -2.41 5.27
C ALA A 123 -8.78 -3.03 4.47
N ASP A 124 -10.01 -2.99 4.97
CA ASP A 124 -11.20 -3.45 4.23
C ASP A 124 -11.41 -2.63 2.94
N GLY A 125 -11.25 -1.31 3.03
CA GLY A 125 -11.31 -0.43 1.85
C GLY A 125 -10.17 -0.69 0.86
N PHE A 126 -8.96 -0.87 1.38
CA PHE A 126 -7.77 -1.17 0.58
C PHE A 126 -7.92 -2.52 -0.14
N TYR A 127 -8.45 -3.52 0.57
CA TYR A 127 -8.80 -4.83 0.01
C TYR A 127 -9.77 -4.70 -1.15
N ALA A 128 -10.90 -4.01 -0.94
CA ALA A 128 -11.91 -3.85 -1.98
C ALA A 128 -11.35 -3.14 -3.24
N ALA A 129 -10.55 -2.09 -3.06
CA ALA A 129 -9.89 -1.39 -4.17
C ALA A 129 -8.87 -2.29 -4.90
N THR A 130 -8.10 -3.09 -4.16
CA THR A 130 -7.11 -4.01 -4.76
C THR A 130 -7.78 -5.12 -5.56
N ILE A 131 -8.91 -5.68 -5.09
CA ILE A 131 -9.69 -6.68 -5.84
C ILE A 131 -10.21 -6.09 -7.15
N GLN A 132 -10.67 -4.83 -7.14
CA GLN A 132 -11.10 -4.17 -8.38
C GLN A 132 -9.95 -4.07 -9.38
N LEU A 133 -8.77 -3.63 -8.95
CA LEU A 133 -7.57 -3.56 -9.80
C LEU A 133 -7.15 -4.92 -10.35
N GLN A 134 -7.29 -6.00 -9.57
CA GLN A 134 -7.02 -7.37 -10.04
C GLN A 134 -7.97 -7.80 -11.16
N ARG A 135 -9.26 -7.49 -11.04
CA ARG A 135 -10.26 -7.79 -12.08
C ARG A 135 -9.93 -7.03 -13.36
N ASP A 136 -9.75 -5.72 -13.24
CA ASP A 136 -9.44 -4.86 -14.38
C ASP A 136 -8.15 -5.31 -15.09
N THR A 137 -7.12 -5.74 -14.34
CA THR A 137 -5.87 -6.26 -14.93
C THR A 137 -6.06 -7.60 -15.64
N THR A 138 -6.91 -8.48 -15.10
CA THR A 138 -7.18 -9.80 -15.68
C THR A 138 -8.00 -9.68 -16.96
N ASP A 139 -9.02 -8.84 -16.95
CA ASP A 139 -9.88 -8.58 -18.11
C ASP A 139 -9.06 -7.99 -19.27
N ASN A 140 -8.24 -6.96 -19.00
CA ASN A 140 -7.35 -6.38 -20.01
C ASN A 140 -6.32 -7.37 -20.59
N THR A 141 -5.84 -8.33 -19.80
CA THR A 141 -4.89 -9.36 -20.29
C THR A 141 -5.60 -10.38 -21.19
N THR A 142 -6.88 -10.62 -20.96
CA THR A 142 -7.69 -11.61 -21.70
C THR A 142 -8.16 -11.05 -23.04
N GLU A 143 -8.35 -9.73 -23.17
CA GLU A 143 -8.72 -9.07 -24.43
C GLU A 143 -7.57 -8.90 -25.42
N THR A 144 -6.31 -9.00 -24.98
CA THR A 144 -5.10 -8.87 -25.82
C THR A 144 -4.52 -10.19 -26.35
N ASN A 145 -5.17 -11.33 -26.10
CA ASN A 145 -4.78 -12.65 -26.62
C ASN A 145 -5.82 -13.19 -27.61
#